data_AF-A0A3N5FWT1-F1
#
_entry.id   AF-A0A3N5FWT1-F1
#
_cell.length_a   1.000
_cell.length_b   1.000
_cell.length_c   1.000
_cell.angle_alpha   90.00
_cell.angle_beta   90.00
_cell.angle_gamma   90.00
#
_symmetry.space_group_name_H-M   'P 1'
#
loop_
_entity.id
_entity.type
_entity.pdbx_description
1 polymer ?
#
loop_
_entity_poly.entity_id
_entity_poly.type
_entity_poly.pdbx_seq_one_letter_code
_entity_poly.pdbx_strand_id
1 'polypeptide(L)'
;MKILVADDSRTMRRVFRTLLESMGHAPGEIFEASDAIEAVSILKINKFEIDYIIADHDMAGMEDHRFLHRLKADCPHKSIPVVMCINPNQRMLAAESIRHGATMLLERPFRDAEARQKLQAIEAGLKAKKAEEASQLMKAIVSTTTELELDLPFLMQLPSQTMKAFLQLSIRSTYEAGQIIFQAGKPVDSLYVVTLGDVELVSQEGGRPEIIREGETFGELAFMSGQRSTGTARAHSMSQIIALPRHRLTELIGHQPRMSQYLSALVARRSKQQAKPASPGNTEFSGNLHSMSFADVLQLLQVGRKTGILRLEMGAGHAEIGIDGGEVRQASIDGGPKGEEAFYQLAGWRSATFGFSSQPLKGPATVTSPTMPLLM
;
A
#
# COMPACT_ATOMS: atom_id res chain seq x y z
N MET A 1 3.16 -30.92 -9.06
CA MET A 1 4.48 -30.64 -9.69
C MET A 1 4.55 -31.52 -10.90
N LYS A 2 5.04 -31.02 -12.03
CA LYS A 2 5.07 -31.78 -13.28
C LYS A 2 6.38 -32.54 -13.42
N ILE A 3 6.31 -33.85 -13.58
CA ILE A 3 7.46 -34.76 -13.45
C ILE A 3 7.56 -35.60 -14.70
N LEU A 4 8.76 -35.73 -15.27
CA LEU A 4 9.02 -36.64 -16.39
C LEU A 4 9.75 -37.89 -15.91
N VAL A 5 9.17 -39.06 -16.17
CA VAL A 5 9.79 -40.37 -15.95
C VAL A 5 10.20 -40.95 -17.30
N ALA A 6 11.51 -40.98 -17.57
CA ALA A 6 12.09 -41.52 -18.79
C ALA A 6 12.79 -42.85 -18.49
N ASP A 7 12.22 -43.95 -18.98
CA ASP A 7 12.72 -45.30 -18.74
C ASP A 7 12.13 -46.23 -19.81
N ASP A 8 12.89 -47.15 -20.39
CA ASP A 8 12.41 -48.05 -21.45
C ASP A 8 11.52 -49.19 -20.90
N SER A 9 11.74 -49.58 -19.64
CA SER A 9 10.95 -50.56 -18.91
C SER A 9 9.61 -50.00 -18.47
N ARG A 10 8.55 -50.49 -19.12
CA ARG A 10 7.16 -50.20 -18.73
C ARG A 10 6.87 -50.54 -17.26
N THR A 11 7.52 -51.57 -16.74
CA THR A 11 7.40 -51.96 -15.33
C THR A 11 7.97 -50.89 -14.42
N MET A 12 9.16 -50.35 -14.75
CA MET A 12 9.79 -49.32 -13.93
C MET A 12 9.04 -47.99 -14.00
N ARG A 13 8.54 -47.60 -15.18
CA ARG A 13 7.65 -46.43 -15.31
C ARG A 13 6.42 -46.55 -14.39
N ARG A 14 5.80 -47.73 -14.32
CA ARG A 14 4.69 -48.01 -13.38
C ARG A 14 5.08 -47.95 -11.91
N VAL A 15 6.29 -48.40 -11.56
CA VAL A 15 6.81 -48.30 -10.18
C VAL A 15 6.96 -46.82 -9.79
N PHE A 16 7.61 -46.00 -10.62
CA PHE A 16 7.75 -44.57 -10.34
C PHE A 16 6.40 -43.86 -10.33
N ARG A 17 5.50 -44.16 -11.25
CA ARG A 17 4.14 -43.60 -11.27
C ARG A 17 3.42 -43.87 -9.96
N THR A 18 3.35 -45.13 -9.52
CA THR A 18 2.72 -45.51 -8.24
C THR A 18 3.37 -44.79 -7.05
N LEU A 19 4.71 -44.71 -7.04
CA LEU A 19 5.45 -44.02 -5.99
C LEU A 19 5.09 -42.53 -5.94
N LEU A 20 5.10 -41.84 -7.09
CA LEU A 20 4.79 -40.41 -7.20
C LEU A 20 3.33 -40.10 -6.86
N GLU A 21 2.39 -40.95 -7.29
CA GLU A 21 0.98 -40.82 -6.91
C GLU A 21 0.80 -40.98 -5.40
N SER A 22 1.50 -41.94 -4.77
CA SER A 22 1.52 -42.10 -3.30
C SER A 22 2.19 -40.92 -2.57
N MET A 23 3.01 -40.13 -3.28
CA MET A 23 3.59 -38.88 -2.78
C MET A 23 2.65 -37.68 -2.92
N GLY A 24 1.49 -37.85 -3.58
CA GLY A 24 0.45 -36.85 -3.74
C GLY A 24 0.45 -36.12 -5.09
N HIS A 25 1.24 -36.57 -6.07
CA HIS A 25 1.22 -36.00 -7.42
C HIS A 25 0.01 -36.51 -8.20
N ALA A 26 -0.67 -35.62 -8.93
CA ALA A 26 -1.83 -36.01 -9.73
C ALA A 26 -1.38 -36.77 -10.99
N PRO A 27 -2.15 -37.76 -11.50
CA PRO A 27 -1.77 -38.51 -12.69
C PRO A 27 -1.53 -37.65 -13.94
N GLY A 28 -2.22 -36.50 -14.05
CA GLY A 28 -2.04 -35.54 -15.14
C GLY A 28 -0.76 -34.68 -15.04
N GLU A 29 -0.02 -34.78 -13.94
CA GLU A 29 1.26 -34.11 -13.76
C GLU A 29 2.46 -35.05 -13.99
N ILE A 30 2.23 -36.35 -14.20
CA ILE A 30 3.28 -37.36 -14.39
C ILE A 30 3.34 -37.72 -15.87
N PHE A 31 4.43 -37.31 -16.52
CA PHE A 31 4.74 -37.59 -17.92
C PHE A 31 5.65 -38.80 -18.00
N GLU A 32 5.42 -39.68 -18.97
CA GLU A 32 6.23 -40.89 -19.19
C GLU A 32 6.86 -40.83 -20.57
N ALA A 33 8.12 -41.24 -20.66
CA ALA A 33 8.84 -41.46 -21.91
C ALA A 33 9.47 -42.86 -21.89
N SER A 34 9.30 -43.58 -22.98
CA SER A 34 9.86 -44.92 -23.20
C SER A 34 11.26 -44.91 -23.80
N ASP A 35 11.71 -43.76 -24.28
CA ASP A 35 13.06 -43.58 -24.82
C ASP A 35 13.53 -42.12 -24.72
N ALA A 36 14.80 -41.90 -25.06
CA ALA A 36 15.40 -40.57 -24.99
C ALA A 36 14.82 -39.58 -26.02
N ILE A 37 14.30 -40.05 -27.16
CA ILE A 37 13.71 -39.22 -28.22
C ILE A 37 12.34 -38.71 -27.77
N GLU A 38 11.52 -39.57 -27.19
CA GLU A 38 10.22 -39.25 -26.60
C GLU A 38 10.41 -38.27 -25.43
N ALA A 39 11.37 -38.51 -24.54
CA ALA A 39 11.68 -37.62 -23.43
C ALA A 39 12.02 -36.20 -23.93
N VAL A 40 12.88 -36.07 -24.94
CA VAL A 40 13.21 -34.78 -25.56
C VAL A 40 11.99 -34.16 -26.26
N SER A 41 11.14 -34.96 -26.88
CA SER A 41 9.91 -34.48 -27.54
C SER A 41 8.92 -33.90 -26.53
N ILE A 42 8.71 -34.59 -25.40
CA ILE A 42 7.90 -34.11 -24.28
C ILE A 42 8.47 -32.81 -23.73
N LEU A 43 9.79 -32.71 -23.52
CA LEU A 43 10.43 -31.48 -23.06
C LEU A 43 10.27 -30.32 -24.05
N LYS A 44 10.33 -30.58 -25.36
CA LYS A 44 10.12 -29.56 -26.40
C LYS A 44 8.68 -29.08 -26.51
N ILE A 45 7.70 -29.96 -26.26
CA ILE A 45 6.28 -29.61 -26.25
C ILE A 45 5.94 -28.85 -24.96
N ASN A 46 6.45 -29.32 -23.83
CA ASN A 46 6.17 -28.79 -22.49
C ASN A 46 7.29 -27.87 -22.00
N LYS A 47 7.77 -26.96 -22.88
CA LYS A 47 9.05 -26.23 -22.79
C LYS A 47 9.36 -25.51 -21.47
N PHE A 48 8.39 -25.34 -20.58
CA PHE A 48 8.53 -24.61 -19.31
C PHE A 48 7.82 -25.26 -18.12
N GLU A 49 7.36 -26.50 -18.27
CA GLU A 49 6.44 -27.07 -17.30
C GLU A 49 7.03 -28.19 -16.45
N ILE A 50 8.06 -28.91 -16.92
CA ILE A 50 8.64 -30.02 -16.17
C ILE A 50 9.54 -29.50 -15.04
N ASP A 51 9.19 -29.83 -13.80
CA ASP A 51 9.88 -29.44 -12.57
C ASP A 51 11.14 -30.26 -12.33
N TYR A 52 11.11 -31.58 -12.56
CA TYR A 52 12.28 -32.46 -12.52
C TYR A 52 12.08 -33.74 -13.34
N ILE A 53 13.18 -34.44 -13.62
CA ILE A 53 13.21 -35.66 -14.43
C ILE A 53 13.76 -36.82 -13.61
N ILE A 54 13.11 -37.98 -13.70
CA ILE A 54 13.66 -39.28 -13.32
C ILE A 54 14.03 -39.98 -14.62
N ALA A 55 15.31 -40.28 -14.83
CA ALA A 55 15.79 -40.86 -16.07
C ALA A 55 16.56 -42.15 -15.79
N ASP A 56 16.28 -43.19 -16.56
CA ASP A 56 17.14 -44.35 -16.62
C ASP A 56 18.41 -44.05 -17.42
N HIS A 57 19.51 -44.67 -17.03
CA HIS A 57 20.78 -44.53 -17.75
C HIS A 57 20.76 -45.31 -19.07
N ASP A 58 20.14 -46.49 -19.09
CA ASP A 58 20.22 -47.47 -20.18
C ASP A 58 19.00 -47.36 -21.12
N MET A 59 18.70 -46.15 -21.63
CA MET A 59 17.59 -45.95 -22.57
C MET A 59 18.01 -46.09 -24.04
N ALA A 60 17.22 -46.82 -24.83
CA ALA A 60 17.35 -46.87 -26.29
C ALA A 60 17.09 -45.48 -26.95
N GLY A 61 17.53 -45.30 -28.19
CA GLY A 61 17.18 -44.12 -29.03
C GLY A 61 18.22 -42.99 -29.07
N MET A 62 19.30 -43.05 -28.29
CA MET A 62 20.51 -42.24 -28.47
C MET A 62 21.74 -43.09 -28.13
N GLU A 63 22.82 -43.00 -28.91
CA GLU A 63 24.11 -43.60 -28.48
C GLU A 63 24.52 -42.98 -27.14
N ASP A 64 24.82 -43.87 -26.18
CA ASP A 64 25.22 -43.74 -24.77
C ASP A 64 25.49 -42.33 -24.22
N HIS A 65 25.11 -42.08 -22.96
CA HIS A 65 25.38 -40.87 -22.14
C HIS A 65 24.90 -39.50 -22.69
N ARG A 66 24.50 -39.40 -23.96
CA ARG A 66 24.14 -38.11 -24.59
C ARG A 66 22.83 -37.51 -24.12
N PHE A 67 21.88 -38.27 -23.57
CA PHE A 67 20.60 -37.71 -23.12
C PHE A 67 20.80 -36.61 -22.06
N LEU A 68 21.51 -36.93 -20.96
CA LEU A 68 21.80 -35.97 -19.89
C LEU A 68 22.69 -34.84 -20.39
N HIS A 69 23.74 -35.16 -21.15
CA HIS A 69 24.64 -34.15 -21.72
C HIS A 69 23.87 -33.16 -22.62
N ARG A 70 23.01 -33.66 -23.49
CA ARG A 70 22.19 -32.84 -24.41
C ARG A 70 21.17 -32.01 -23.66
N LEU A 71 20.46 -32.60 -22.69
CA LEU A 71 19.54 -31.89 -21.81
C LEU A 71 20.23 -30.72 -21.09
N LYS A 72 21.47 -30.93 -20.64
CA LYS A 72 22.26 -29.94 -19.89
C LYS A 72 22.98 -28.94 -20.78
N ALA A 73 23.11 -29.23 -22.08
CA ALA A 73 23.58 -28.29 -23.10
C ALA A 73 22.44 -27.40 -23.65
N ASP A 74 21.20 -27.92 -23.70
CA ASP A 74 20.06 -27.24 -24.30
C ASP A 74 19.37 -26.28 -23.30
N CYS A 75 19.43 -24.97 -23.55
CA CYS A 75 18.53 -24.01 -22.89
C CYS A 75 17.13 -24.12 -23.53
N PRO A 76 16.03 -24.24 -22.75
CA PRO A 76 15.89 -23.91 -21.32
C PRO A 76 16.07 -25.08 -20.32
N HIS A 77 16.33 -26.31 -20.79
CA HIS A 77 16.23 -27.52 -19.96
C HIS A 77 17.43 -27.75 -19.02
N LYS A 78 18.53 -27.03 -19.22
CA LYS A 78 19.76 -27.13 -18.42
C LYS A 78 19.53 -27.07 -16.90
N SER A 79 18.60 -26.25 -16.44
CA SER A 79 18.33 -26.05 -15.01
C SER A 79 17.44 -27.13 -14.37
N ILE A 80 16.81 -28.00 -15.16
CA ILE A 80 15.87 -29.00 -14.65
C ILE A 80 16.67 -30.06 -13.85
N PRO A 81 16.36 -30.32 -12.58
CA PRO A 81 16.99 -31.38 -11.82
C PRO A 81 16.77 -32.75 -12.45
N VAL A 82 17.81 -33.58 -12.48
CA VAL A 82 17.74 -34.94 -13.04
C VAL A 82 18.16 -35.95 -11.97
N VAL A 83 17.26 -36.87 -11.66
CA VAL A 83 17.52 -38.05 -10.85
C VAL A 83 17.86 -39.18 -11.82
N MET A 84 19.13 -39.57 -11.88
CA MET A 84 19.58 -40.65 -12.75
C MET A 84 19.46 -41.98 -12.03
N CYS A 85 18.75 -42.93 -12.62
CA CYS A 85 18.73 -44.31 -12.17
C CYS A 85 19.89 -45.09 -12.77
N ILE A 86 20.62 -45.82 -11.94
CA ILE A 86 21.83 -46.54 -12.34
C ILE A 86 21.85 -47.95 -11.75
N ASN A 87 22.55 -48.88 -12.40
CA ASN A 87 22.80 -50.21 -11.89
C ASN A 87 24.07 -50.24 -11.00
N PRO A 88 24.18 -51.17 -10.01
CA PRO A 88 25.28 -51.16 -9.02
C PRO A 88 26.66 -51.45 -9.63
N ASN A 89 26.68 -52.16 -10.75
CA ASN A 89 27.90 -52.50 -11.50
C ASN A 89 28.40 -51.33 -12.37
N GLN A 90 27.66 -50.22 -12.44
CA GLN A 90 27.94 -49.07 -13.32
C GLN A 90 28.62 -47.90 -12.57
N ARG A 91 29.59 -48.18 -11.68
CA ARG A 91 30.27 -47.14 -10.86
C ARG A 91 30.92 -46.02 -11.68
N MET A 92 31.50 -46.33 -12.83
CA MET A 92 32.09 -45.32 -13.72
C MET A 92 31.04 -44.37 -14.30
N LEU A 93 29.87 -44.92 -14.66
CA LEU A 93 28.74 -44.17 -15.22
C LEU A 93 28.04 -43.31 -14.16
N ALA A 94 28.05 -43.75 -12.89
CA ALA A 94 27.60 -42.94 -11.77
C ALA A 94 28.39 -41.62 -11.66
N ALA A 95 29.72 -41.73 -11.69
CA ALA A 95 30.61 -40.56 -11.66
C ALA A 95 30.44 -39.66 -12.89
N GLU A 96 30.26 -40.27 -14.06
CA GLU A 96 30.02 -39.55 -15.32
C GLU A 96 28.69 -38.79 -15.33
N SER A 97 27.62 -39.42 -14.81
CA SER A 97 26.30 -38.80 -14.70
C SER A 97 26.35 -37.55 -13.80
N ILE A 98 27.08 -37.61 -12.68
CA ILE A 98 27.30 -36.44 -11.82
C ILE A 98 28.05 -35.34 -12.57
N ARG A 99 29.14 -35.70 -13.29
CA ARG A 99 29.92 -34.72 -14.09
C ARG A 99 29.08 -34.03 -15.16
N HIS A 100 28.12 -34.75 -15.75
CA HIS A 100 27.19 -34.19 -16.73
C HIS A 100 26.00 -33.44 -16.12
N GLY A 101 25.92 -33.32 -14.78
CA GLY A 101 24.93 -32.48 -14.11
C GLY A 101 23.68 -33.22 -13.63
N ALA A 102 23.77 -34.53 -13.41
CA ALA A 102 22.77 -35.24 -12.62
C ALA A 102 22.72 -34.64 -11.22
N THR A 103 21.51 -34.36 -10.74
CA THR A 103 21.30 -33.77 -9.42
C THR A 103 21.41 -34.83 -8.34
N MET A 104 20.97 -36.05 -8.64
CA MET A 104 20.97 -37.15 -7.70
C MET A 104 21.04 -38.50 -8.43
N LEU A 105 21.60 -39.50 -7.76
CA LEU A 105 21.64 -40.88 -8.25
C LEU A 105 20.68 -41.77 -7.45
N LEU A 106 19.98 -42.67 -8.13
CA LEU A 106 19.14 -43.70 -7.54
C LEU A 106 19.62 -45.08 -8.02
N GLU A 107 20.19 -45.87 -7.12
CA GLU A 107 20.73 -47.18 -7.47
C GLU A 107 19.61 -48.24 -7.54
N ARG A 108 19.65 -49.10 -8.55
CA ARG A 108 18.70 -50.23 -8.72
C ARG A 108 19.29 -51.52 -8.16
N PRO A 109 18.51 -52.40 -7.52
CA PRO A 109 17.15 -52.18 -7.05
C PRO A 109 17.12 -51.24 -5.83
N PHE A 110 16.16 -50.33 -5.78
CA PHE A 110 15.95 -49.43 -4.65
C PHE A 110 14.77 -49.87 -3.79
N ARG A 111 14.77 -49.47 -2.52
CA ARG A 111 13.59 -49.55 -1.64
C ARG A 111 12.74 -48.29 -1.80
N ASP A 112 11.42 -48.42 -1.67
CA ASP A 112 10.48 -47.29 -1.73
C ASP A 112 10.88 -46.14 -0.80
N ALA A 113 11.34 -46.44 0.42
CA ALA A 113 11.78 -45.43 1.38
C ALA A 113 12.99 -44.61 0.87
N GLU A 114 13.95 -45.26 0.21
CA GLU A 114 15.13 -44.58 -0.33
C GLU A 114 14.75 -43.68 -1.51
N ALA A 115 13.97 -44.20 -2.46
CA ALA A 115 13.50 -43.44 -3.61
C ALA A 115 12.68 -42.24 -3.14
N ARG A 116 11.72 -42.44 -2.22
CA ARG A 116 10.90 -41.36 -1.65
C ARG A 116 11.76 -40.28 -1.00
N GLN A 117 12.74 -40.65 -0.19
CA GLN A 117 13.62 -39.68 0.47
C GLN A 117 14.36 -38.80 -0.54
N LYS A 118 14.93 -39.42 -1.57
CA LYS A 118 15.68 -38.73 -2.63
C LYS A 118 14.78 -37.78 -3.44
N LEU A 119 13.59 -38.24 -3.83
CA LEU A 119 12.63 -37.42 -4.58
C LEU A 119 12.08 -36.26 -3.74
N GLN A 120 11.76 -36.50 -2.46
CA GLN A 120 11.32 -35.44 -1.54
C GLN A 120 12.38 -34.36 -1.34
N ALA A 121 13.67 -34.72 -1.33
CA ALA A 121 14.76 -33.75 -1.23
C ALA A 121 14.82 -32.81 -2.45
N ILE A 122 14.61 -33.36 -3.66
CA ILE A 122 14.50 -32.57 -4.90
C ILE A 122 13.32 -31.61 -4.82
N GLU A 123 12.15 -32.11 -4.44
CA GLU A 123 10.93 -31.30 -4.34
C GLU A 123 11.03 -30.19 -3.29
N ALA A 124 11.66 -30.47 -2.15
CA ALA A 124 11.91 -29.46 -1.12
C ALA A 124 12.84 -28.35 -1.64
N GLY A 125 13.93 -28.71 -2.34
CA GLY A 125 14.83 -27.74 -2.95
C GLY A 125 14.13 -26.86 -4.01
N LEU A 126 13.29 -27.46 -4.85
CA LEU A 126 12.49 -26.73 -5.84
C LEU A 126 11.48 -25.78 -5.19
N LYS A 127 10.79 -26.20 -4.12
CA LYS A 127 9.88 -25.33 -3.36
C LYS A 127 10.60 -24.16 -2.74
N ALA A 128 11.78 -24.39 -2.13
CA ALA A 128 12.60 -23.33 -1.55
C ALA A 128 13.04 -22.31 -2.61
N LYS A 129 13.53 -22.79 -3.77
CA LYS A 129 13.94 -21.91 -4.87
C LYS A 129 12.78 -21.06 -5.41
N LYS A 130 11.61 -21.67 -5.65
CA LYS A 130 10.41 -20.95 -6.09
C LYS A 130 9.94 -19.92 -5.04
N ALA A 131 10.00 -20.27 -3.76
CA ALA A 131 9.65 -19.35 -2.66
C ALA A 131 10.62 -18.18 -2.57
N GLU A 132 11.92 -18.42 -2.78
CA GLU A 132 12.94 -17.37 -2.79
C GLU A 132 12.79 -16.44 -4.01
N GLU A 133 12.59 -17.00 -5.21
CA GLU A 133 12.30 -16.23 -6.42
C GLU A 133 11.02 -15.38 -6.24
N ALA A 134 9.94 -15.97 -5.73
CA ALA A 134 8.70 -15.25 -5.43
C ALA A 134 8.91 -14.16 -4.36
N SER A 135 9.71 -14.42 -3.33
CA SER A 135 10.06 -13.43 -2.30
C SER A 135 10.88 -12.27 -2.88
N GLN A 136 11.82 -12.56 -3.79
CA GLN A 136 12.61 -11.53 -4.48
C GLN A 136 11.75 -10.68 -5.42
N LEU A 137 10.87 -11.31 -6.19
CA LEU A 137 9.88 -10.61 -7.01
C LEU A 137 8.95 -9.74 -6.16
N MET A 138 8.45 -10.27 -5.04
CA MET A 138 7.61 -9.51 -4.11
C MET A 138 8.36 -8.31 -3.51
N LYS A 139 9.63 -8.50 -3.12
CA LYS A 139 10.49 -7.41 -2.62
C LYS A 139 10.72 -6.34 -3.69
N ALA A 140 10.96 -6.74 -4.95
CA ALA A 140 11.14 -5.82 -6.07
C ALA A 140 9.88 -5.03 -6.41
N ILE A 141 8.71 -5.66 -6.34
CA ILE A 141 7.41 -4.98 -6.50
C ILE A 141 7.21 -3.98 -5.36
N VAL A 142 7.40 -4.41 -4.11
CA VAL A 142 7.24 -3.55 -2.92
C VAL A 142 8.21 -2.36 -2.94
N SER A 143 9.47 -2.54 -3.40
CA SER A 143 10.42 -1.44 -3.52
C SER A 143 10.02 -0.45 -4.63
N THR A 144 9.55 -0.94 -5.78
CA THR A 144 9.10 -0.10 -6.90
C THR A 144 7.84 0.70 -6.53
N THR A 145 6.89 0.09 -5.81
CA THR A 145 5.69 0.78 -5.30
C THR A 145 6.06 1.87 -4.28
N THR A 146 7.08 1.64 -3.45
CA THR A 146 7.53 2.64 -2.48
C THR A 146 8.21 3.85 -3.16
N GLU A 147 8.89 3.64 -4.30
CA GLU A 147 9.48 4.73 -5.08
C GLU A 147 8.41 5.56 -5.81
N LEU A 148 7.39 4.89 -6.40
CA LEU A 148 6.24 5.56 -7.02
C LEU A 148 5.39 6.34 -5.99
N GLU A 149 5.28 5.83 -4.76
CA GLU A 149 4.59 6.52 -3.67
C GLU A 149 5.28 7.85 -3.28
N LEU A 150 6.59 8.01 -3.49
CA LEU A 150 7.30 9.25 -3.16
C LEU A 150 6.85 10.43 -4.04
N ASP A 151 6.38 10.16 -5.25
CA ASP A 151 5.96 11.18 -6.22
C ASP A 151 4.49 11.61 -6.06
N LEU A 152 3.75 11.02 -5.10
CA LEU A 152 2.33 11.33 -4.91
C LEU A 152 2.14 12.80 -4.45
N PRO A 153 1.24 13.59 -5.07
CA PRO A 153 1.03 15.01 -4.81
C PRO A 153 0.88 15.39 -3.32
N PHE A 154 0.20 14.57 -2.52
CA PHE A 154 0.09 14.79 -1.08
C PHE A 154 1.43 14.60 -0.34
N LEU A 155 2.18 13.55 -0.70
CA LEU A 155 3.44 13.18 -0.06
C LEU A 155 4.59 14.13 -0.46
N MET A 156 4.59 14.61 -1.70
CA MET A 156 5.55 15.60 -2.21
C MET A 156 5.49 16.95 -1.49
N GLN A 157 4.37 17.27 -0.86
CA GLN A 157 4.22 18.48 -0.06
C GLN A 157 4.75 18.28 1.39
N LEU A 158 5.08 17.06 1.79
CA LEU A 158 5.72 16.76 3.06
C LEU A 158 7.25 16.88 2.94
N PRO A 159 7.95 17.35 3.98
CA PRO A 159 9.41 17.24 4.05
C PRO A 159 9.85 15.78 3.87
N SER A 160 10.96 15.53 3.20
CA SER A 160 11.38 14.17 2.81
C SER A 160 11.49 13.20 3.99
N GLN A 161 11.90 13.67 5.17
CA GLN A 161 11.98 12.85 6.38
C GLN A 161 10.59 12.50 6.93
N THR A 162 9.67 13.46 6.86
CA THR A 162 8.26 13.31 7.26
C THR A 162 7.52 12.35 6.32
N MET A 163 7.74 12.49 5.01
CA MET A 163 7.20 11.58 4.00
C MET A 163 7.67 10.14 4.22
N LYS A 164 8.98 9.92 4.45
CA LYS A 164 9.52 8.58 4.74
C LYS A 164 8.91 7.96 5.98
N ALA A 165 8.80 8.74 7.06
CA ALA A 165 8.19 8.26 8.30
C ALA A 165 6.69 7.99 8.13
N PHE A 166 5.96 8.81 7.36
CA PHE A 166 4.56 8.57 7.01
C PHE A 166 4.39 7.23 6.30
N LEU A 167 5.19 6.96 5.27
CA LEU A 167 5.14 5.71 4.50
C LEU A 167 5.49 4.49 5.38
N GLN A 168 6.51 4.60 6.24
CA GLN A 168 6.91 3.52 7.14
C GLN A 168 5.85 3.17 8.19
N LEU A 169 5.12 4.18 8.67
CA LEU A 169 4.10 4.00 9.70
C LEU A 169 2.73 3.60 9.10
N SER A 170 2.56 3.75 7.79
CA SER A 170 1.30 3.42 7.10
C SER A 170 1.13 1.90 6.88
N ILE A 171 -0.13 1.46 6.84
CA ILE A 171 -0.53 0.10 6.51
C ILE A 171 -0.99 0.09 5.05
N ARG A 172 -0.43 -0.81 4.24
CA ARG A 172 -0.83 -1.00 2.84
C ARG A 172 -1.96 -2.01 2.74
N SER A 173 -2.94 -1.72 1.90
CA SER A 173 -4.07 -2.62 1.62
C SER A 173 -4.49 -2.52 0.16
N THR A 174 -4.91 -3.65 -0.41
CA THR A 174 -5.43 -3.75 -1.77
C THR A 174 -6.91 -4.05 -1.71
N TYR A 175 -7.68 -3.35 -2.55
CA TYR A 175 -9.12 -3.49 -2.66
C TYR A 175 -9.52 -3.80 -4.10
N GLU A 176 -10.40 -4.78 -4.27
CA GLU A 176 -11.07 -5.06 -5.53
C GLU A 176 -12.20 -4.06 -5.77
N ALA A 177 -12.58 -3.86 -7.04
CA ALA A 177 -13.67 -2.95 -7.40
C ALA A 177 -14.97 -3.28 -6.63
N GLY A 178 -15.60 -2.25 -6.06
CA GLY A 178 -16.79 -2.35 -5.22
C GLY A 178 -16.55 -2.69 -3.74
N GLN A 179 -15.34 -3.11 -3.35
CA GLN A 179 -15.04 -3.38 -1.94
C GLN A 179 -15.08 -2.10 -1.10
N ILE A 180 -15.71 -2.19 0.07
CA ILE A 180 -15.86 -1.08 1.00
C ILE A 180 -14.59 -0.92 1.82
N ILE A 181 -14.06 0.31 1.85
CA ILE A 181 -12.89 0.69 2.65
C ILE A 181 -13.34 1.12 4.05
N PHE A 182 -14.35 1.99 4.12
CA PHE A 182 -15.08 2.28 5.34
C PHE A 182 -16.53 2.66 5.05
N GLN A 183 -17.42 2.38 6.00
CA GLN A 183 -18.83 2.71 5.90
C GLN A 183 -19.14 4.05 6.57
N ALA A 184 -20.15 4.74 6.05
CA ALA A 184 -20.71 5.92 6.69
C ALA A 184 -21.22 5.63 8.12
N GLY A 185 -21.11 6.61 9.01
CA GLY A 185 -21.49 6.49 10.41
C GLY A 185 -20.54 5.63 11.26
N LYS A 186 -19.48 5.05 10.68
CA LYS A 186 -18.43 4.36 11.43
C LYS A 186 -17.31 5.34 11.81
N PRO A 187 -16.59 5.10 12.93
CA PRO A 187 -15.39 5.87 13.23
C PRO A 187 -14.36 5.62 12.13
N VAL A 188 -13.73 6.70 11.67
CA VAL A 188 -12.59 6.64 10.76
C VAL A 188 -11.34 6.90 11.58
N ASP A 189 -10.53 5.88 11.76
CA ASP A 189 -9.36 5.89 12.66
C ASP A 189 -8.04 6.06 11.93
N SER A 190 -8.07 6.21 10.61
CA SER A 190 -6.90 6.30 9.74
C SER A 190 -7.06 7.41 8.71
N LEU A 191 -5.94 8.04 8.33
CA LEU A 191 -5.85 8.89 7.15
C LEU A 191 -5.47 8.03 5.95
N TYR A 192 -6.24 8.09 4.86
CA TYR A 192 -6.01 7.26 3.68
C TYR A 192 -5.44 8.08 2.52
N VAL A 193 -4.59 7.46 1.72
CA VAL A 193 -4.08 7.98 0.45
C VAL A 193 -4.21 6.88 -0.60
N VAL A 194 -4.76 7.22 -1.77
CA VAL A 194 -4.81 6.31 -2.91
C VAL A 194 -3.44 6.30 -3.58
N THR A 195 -2.78 5.13 -3.63
CA THR A 195 -1.46 4.98 -4.26
C THR A 195 -1.55 4.39 -5.67
N LEU A 196 -2.67 3.75 -6.01
CA LEU A 196 -2.99 3.27 -7.35
C LEU A 196 -4.50 3.11 -7.49
N GLY A 197 -5.06 3.45 -8.66
CA GLY A 197 -6.48 3.30 -8.96
C GLY A 197 -7.32 4.47 -8.47
N ASP A 198 -8.60 4.22 -8.20
CA ASP A 198 -9.54 5.23 -7.70
C ASP A 198 -10.54 4.70 -6.64
N VAL A 199 -11.07 5.63 -5.86
CA VAL A 199 -12.03 5.37 -4.78
C VAL A 199 -13.21 6.30 -4.97
N GLU A 200 -14.43 5.78 -4.88
CA GLU A 200 -15.63 6.61 -4.86
C GLU A 200 -16.12 6.81 -3.41
N LEU A 201 -16.42 8.06 -3.09
CA LEU A 201 -17.02 8.48 -1.83
C LEU A 201 -18.49 8.82 -2.05
N VAL A 202 -19.38 8.08 -1.38
CA VAL A 202 -20.83 8.24 -1.51
C VAL A 202 -21.40 8.82 -0.22
N SER A 203 -21.93 10.05 -0.27
CA SER A 203 -22.57 10.72 0.88
C SER A 203 -23.85 10.02 1.32
N GLN A 204 -24.15 10.01 2.64
CA GLN A 204 -25.43 9.52 3.15
C GLN A 204 -26.62 10.43 2.78
N GLU A 205 -26.38 11.72 2.56
CA GLU A 205 -27.42 12.68 2.18
C GLU A 205 -27.85 12.55 0.70
N GLY A 206 -27.25 11.60 -0.02
CA GLY A 206 -27.42 11.43 -1.47
C GLY A 206 -26.61 12.46 -2.26
N GLY A 207 -26.54 12.25 -3.59
CA GLY A 207 -25.76 13.10 -4.50
C GLY A 207 -24.92 12.28 -5.48
N ARG A 208 -24.12 12.99 -6.29
CA ARG A 208 -23.15 12.35 -7.18
C ARG A 208 -21.95 11.87 -6.35
N PRO A 209 -21.44 10.64 -6.58
CA PRO A 209 -20.22 10.17 -5.92
C PRO A 209 -19.04 11.09 -6.24
N GLU A 210 -18.22 11.37 -5.23
CA GLU A 210 -16.93 12.02 -5.41
C GLU A 210 -15.89 10.95 -5.76
N ILE A 211 -15.12 11.15 -6.83
CA ILE A 211 -14.06 10.22 -7.24
C ILE A 211 -12.72 10.75 -6.74
N ILE A 212 -12.11 10.01 -5.82
CA ILE A 212 -10.78 10.24 -5.26
C ILE A 212 -9.77 9.49 -6.12
N ARG A 213 -8.83 10.23 -6.70
CA ARG A 213 -7.83 9.69 -7.63
C ARG A 213 -6.52 9.37 -6.93
N GLU A 214 -5.66 8.65 -7.64
CA GLU A 214 -4.27 8.43 -7.26
C GLU A 214 -3.58 9.72 -6.79
N GLY A 215 -2.92 9.64 -5.63
CA GLY A 215 -2.22 10.75 -5.00
C GLY A 215 -3.09 11.64 -4.10
N GLU A 216 -4.40 11.45 -4.10
CA GLU A 216 -5.33 12.19 -3.25
C GLU A 216 -5.56 11.49 -1.91
N THR A 217 -5.84 12.29 -0.88
CA THR A 217 -6.24 11.79 0.45
C THR A 217 -7.73 11.50 0.49
N PHE A 218 -8.20 10.72 1.46
CA PHE A 218 -9.62 10.69 1.85
C PHE A 218 -9.77 10.23 3.31
N GLY A 219 -10.94 10.49 3.90
CA GLY A 219 -11.23 10.20 5.31
C GLY A 219 -10.64 11.21 6.31
N GLU A 220 -9.91 12.21 5.84
CA GLU A 220 -9.24 13.24 6.64
C GLU A 220 -10.20 14.02 7.54
N LEU A 221 -11.42 14.28 7.07
CA LEU A 221 -12.41 15.05 7.80
C LEU A 221 -12.86 14.29 9.06
N ALA A 222 -13.30 13.03 8.90
CA ALA A 222 -13.72 12.20 10.02
C ALA A 222 -12.54 11.88 10.96
N PHE A 223 -11.38 11.62 10.38
CA PHE A 223 -10.15 11.36 11.11
C PHE A 223 -9.71 12.55 11.99
N MET A 224 -9.69 13.78 11.46
CA MET A 224 -9.21 14.96 12.20
C MET A 224 -10.26 15.56 13.15
N SER A 225 -11.53 15.61 12.74
CA SER A 225 -12.63 16.09 13.59
C SER A 225 -13.00 15.14 14.73
N GLY A 226 -12.58 13.87 14.65
CA GLY A 226 -13.02 12.82 15.58
C GLY A 226 -14.49 12.43 15.41
N GLN A 227 -15.17 12.96 14.39
CA GLN A 227 -16.54 12.62 14.04
C GLN A 227 -16.62 11.33 13.21
N ARG A 228 -17.82 10.77 13.10
CA ARG A 228 -18.10 9.60 12.25
C ARG A 228 -18.06 10.01 10.76
N SER A 229 -17.73 9.08 9.88
CA SER A 229 -17.77 9.30 8.43
C SER A 229 -19.14 9.78 7.95
N THR A 230 -19.16 10.82 7.11
CA THR A 230 -20.36 11.38 6.47
C THR A 230 -20.76 10.65 5.18
N GLY A 231 -19.90 9.74 4.71
CA GLY A 231 -20.11 8.93 3.50
C GLY A 231 -19.39 7.59 3.57
N THR A 232 -19.73 6.69 2.64
CA THR A 232 -19.09 5.38 2.47
C THR A 232 -18.02 5.50 1.39
N ALA A 233 -16.80 5.07 1.71
CA ALA A 233 -15.72 4.94 0.74
C ALA A 233 -15.69 3.50 0.20
N ARG A 234 -15.69 3.33 -1.12
CA ARG A 234 -15.49 2.03 -1.76
C ARG A 234 -14.58 2.16 -2.98
N ALA A 235 -13.81 1.13 -3.25
CA ALA A 235 -12.94 1.09 -4.42
C ALA A 235 -13.79 1.13 -5.70
N HIS A 236 -13.48 2.00 -6.64
CA HIS A 236 -14.18 2.09 -7.92
C HIS A 236 -13.49 1.20 -8.97
N SER A 237 -12.15 1.19 -9.00
CA SER A 237 -11.32 0.17 -9.66
C SER A 237 -10.63 -0.77 -8.66
N MET A 238 -9.80 -1.70 -9.15
CA MET A 238 -8.77 -2.31 -8.28
C MET A 238 -7.83 -1.21 -7.80
N SER A 239 -7.69 -1.07 -6.50
CA SER A 239 -7.05 0.10 -5.88
C SER A 239 -6.09 -0.31 -4.76
N GLN A 240 -4.94 0.37 -4.70
CA GLN A 240 -3.98 0.25 -3.60
C GLN A 240 -4.04 1.50 -2.75
N ILE A 241 -4.06 1.31 -1.44
CA ILE A 241 -4.31 2.36 -0.47
C ILE A 241 -3.32 2.20 0.68
N ILE A 242 -2.70 3.32 1.07
CA ILE A 242 -1.98 3.42 2.34
C ILE A 242 -2.87 4.10 3.37
N ALA A 243 -2.92 3.53 4.57
CA ALA A 243 -3.68 4.05 5.70
C ALA A 243 -2.72 4.35 6.86
N LEU A 244 -2.69 5.58 7.35
CA LEU A 244 -1.94 5.94 8.56
C LEU A 244 -2.89 5.99 9.76
N PRO A 245 -2.83 5.02 10.69
CA PRO A 245 -3.70 5.00 11.87
C PRO A 245 -3.40 6.17 12.82
N ARG A 246 -4.44 6.63 13.53
CA ARG A 246 -4.38 7.79 14.44
C ARG A 246 -3.28 7.68 15.49
N HIS A 247 -3.12 6.49 16.09
CA HIS A 247 -2.10 6.26 17.12
C HIS A 247 -0.67 6.44 16.58
N ARG A 248 -0.43 6.05 15.32
CA ARG A 248 0.87 6.22 14.65
C ARG A 248 1.08 7.63 14.14
N LEU A 249 0.00 8.32 13.76
CA LEU A 249 0.10 9.73 13.43
C LEU A 249 0.49 10.55 14.67
N THR A 250 -0.05 10.25 15.85
CA THR A 250 0.35 10.93 17.09
C THR A 250 1.85 10.77 17.36
N GLU A 251 2.40 9.58 17.10
CA GLU A 251 3.85 9.34 17.16
C GLU A 251 4.60 10.23 16.16
N LEU A 252 4.14 10.32 14.92
CA LEU A 252 4.75 11.15 13.88
C LEU A 252 4.71 12.65 14.23
N ILE A 253 3.59 13.16 14.75
CA ILE A 253 3.43 14.55 15.18
C ILE A 253 4.33 14.86 16.39
N GLY A 254 4.41 13.95 17.35
CA GLY A 254 5.25 14.11 18.54
C GLY A 254 6.73 14.29 18.20
N HIS A 255 7.21 13.63 17.15
CA HIS A 255 8.58 13.78 16.66
C HIS A 255 8.76 14.96 15.71
N GLN A 256 7.70 15.48 15.09
CA GLN A 256 7.76 16.51 14.04
C GLN A 256 6.59 17.52 14.12
N PRO A 257 6.72 18.59 14.94
CA PRO A 257 5.66 19.57 15.16
C PRO A 257 5.16 20.32 13.91
N ARG A 258 5.94 20.38 12.82
CA ARG A 258 5.50 20.99 11.54
C ARG A 258 4.42 20.17 10.81
N MET A 259 4.27 18.89 11.13
CA MET A 259 3.26 18.02 10.54
C MET A 259 1.84 18.43 10.90
N SER A 260 1.62 18.90 12.14
CA SER A 260 0.30 19.35 12.59
C SER A 260 -0.20 20.56 11.78
N GLN A 261 0.70 21.50 11.45
CA GLN A 261 0.39 22.67 10.63
C GLN A 261 -0.05 22.26 9.21
N TYR A 262 0.61 21.25 8.64
CA TYR A 262 0.34 20.78 7.29
C TYR A 262 -0.99 20.01 7.19
N LEU A 263 -1.28 19.13 8.14
CA LEU A 263 -2.56 18.43 8.24
C LEU A 263 -3.73 19.40 8.46
N SER A 264 -3.55 20.41 9.31
CA SER A 264 -4.53 21.47 9.53
C SER A 264 -4.79 22.28 8.24
N ALA A 265 -3.75 22.58 7.46
CA ALA A 265 -3.89 23.29 6.18
C ALA A 265 -4.65 22.47 5.12
N LEU A 266 -4.46 21.14 5.07
CA LEU A 266 -5.18 20.24 4.16
C LEU A 266 -6.66 20.14 4.47
N VAL A 267 -7.01 19.99 5.74
CA VAL A 267 -8.43 20.01 6.16
C VAL A 267 -9.06 21.35 5.85
N ALA A 268 -8.36 22.46 6.08
CA ALA A 268 -8.83 23.80 5.73
C ALA A 268 -9.03 24.03 4.22
N ARG A 269 -8.28 23.31 3.37
CA ARG A 269 -8.44 23.37 1.90
C ARG A 269 -9.66 22.59 1.43
N ARG A 270 -9.96 21.43 2.02
CA ARG A 270 -11.09 20.59 1.61
C ARG A 270 -12.42 20.97 2.22
N SER A 271 -12.44 21.51 3.44
CA SER A 271 -13.67 22.09 4.02
C SER A 271 -14.21 23.26 3.17
N LYS A 272 -13.33 23.99 2.46
CA LYS A 272 -13.72 25.01 1.46
C LYS A 272 -14.31 24.43 0.16
N GLN A 273 -13.94 23.21 -0.22
CA GLN A 273 -14.41 22.55 -1.46
C GLN A 273 -15.73 21.81 -1.26
N GLN A 274 -16.01 21.30 -0.05
CA GLN A 274 -17.27 20.64 0.30
C GLN A 274 -18.32 21.55 0.95
N ALA A 275 -17.98 22.80 1.29
CA ALA A 275 -18.98 23.79 1.65
C ALA A 275 -19.83 24.13 0.41
N LYS A 276 -21.09 23.66 0.38
CA LYS A 276 -22.15 24.21 -0.46
C LYS A 276 -22.06 25.75 -0.40
N PRO A 277 -22.16 26.47 -1.53
CA PRO A 277 -21.95 27.91 -1.55
C PRO A 277 -23.04 28.59 -0.72
N ALA A 278 -22.73 28.94 0.52
CA ALA A 278 -23.47 29.94 1.26
C ALA A 278 -22.96 31.29 0.72
N SER A 279 -23.72 31.85 -0.23
CA SER A 279 -23.83 33.25 -0.67
C SER A 279 -22.56 34.13 -0.81
N PRO A 280 -22.53 35.03 -1.81
CA PRO A 280 -21.30 35.63 -2.29
C PRO A 280 -20.74 36.67 -1.30
N GLY A 281 -19.47 36.49 -0.94
CA GLY A 281 -18.68 37.56 -0.33
C GLY A 281 -17.35 37.06 0.20
N ASN A 282 -16.29 37.12 -0.63
CA ASN A 282 -14.87 37.28 -0.27
C ASN A 282 -14.29 36.64 1.01
N THR A 283 -14.85 35.55 1.53
CA THR A 283 -14.37 34.88 2.74
C THR A 283 -13.21 33.96 2.37
N GLU A 284 -11.99 34.40 2.68
CA GLU A 284 -10.74 33.70 2.37
C GLU A 284 -10.47 32.56 3.38
N PHE A 285 -10.98 32.63 4.61
CA PHE A 285 -10.72 31.64 5.66
C PHE A 285 -11.93 31.55 6.60
N SER A 286 -12.47 30.35 6.87
CA SER A 286 -13.66 30.18 7.71
C SER A 286 -13.59 28.89 8.53
N GLY A 287 -14.37 28.80 9.61
CA GLY A 287 -14.36 27.65 10.52
C GLY A 287 -15.29 27.82 11.72
N ASN A 288 -15.05 27.05 12.78
CA ASN A 288 -15.79 27.11 14.04
C ASN A 288 -14.85 27.11 15.25
N LEU A 289 -15.16 27.92 16.27
CA LEU A 289 -14.36 28.04 17.50
C LEU A 289 -14.35 26.80 18.40
N HIS A 290 -15.26 25.85 18.17
CA HIS A 290 -15.28 24.56 18.87
C HIS A 290 -14.14 23.64 18.42
N SER A 291 -13.72 23.73 17.15
CA SER A 291 -12.66 22.90 16.57
C SER A 291 -11.30 23.60 16.49
N MET A 292 -11.27 24.93 16.62
CA MET A 292 -10.07 25.75 16.61
C MET A 292 -10.26 26.90 17.58
N SER A 293 -9.42 27.03 18.61
CA SER A 293 -9.64 28.07 19.61
C SER A 293 -9.52 29.47 18.99
N PHE A 294 -10.18 30.44 19.59
CA PHE A 294 -10.08 31.84 19.16
C PHE A 294 -8.62 32.33 19.12
N ALA A 295 -7.79 31.90 20.07
CA ALA A 295 -6.36 32.17 20.08
C ALA A 295 -5.64 31.57 18.87
N ASP A 296 -5.95 30.32 18.50
CA ASP A 296 -5.33 29.66 17.33
C ASP A 296 -5.71 30.38 16.02
N VAL A 297 -6.97 30.83 15.90
CA VAL A 297 -7.44 31.61 14.75
C VAL A 297 -6.64 32.91 14.61
N LEU A 298 -6.44 33.64 15.71
CA LEU A 298 -5.66 34.88 15.69
C LEU A 298 -4.18 34.62 15.43
N GLN A 299 -3.61 33.56 16.02
CA GLN A 299 -2.22 33.18 15.78
C GLN A 299 -1.96 32.84 14.30
N LEU A 300 -2.90 32.15 13.63
CA LEU A 300 -2.79 31.89 12.19
C LEU A 300 -2.77 33.19 11.37
N LEU A 301 -3.66 34.13 11.68
CA LEU A 301 -3.75 35.40 10.97
C LEU A 301 -2.52 36.28 11.22
N GLN A 302 -1.92 36.17 12.42
CA GLN A 302 -0.67 36.82 12.78
C GLN A 302 0.54 36.25 12.03
N VAL A 303 0.71 34.92 12.01
CA VAL A 303 1.79 34.25 11.25
C VAL A 303 1.68 34.57 9.77
N GLY A 304 0.46 34.59 9.23
CA GLY A 304 0.19 34.94 7.84
C GLY A 304 0.27 36.44 7.52
N ARG A 305 0.52 37.31 8.51
CA ARG A 305 0.52 38.77 8.41
C ARG A 305 -0.69 39.32 7.63
N LYS A 306 -1.87 38.74 7.88
CA LYS A 306 -3.08 39.05 7.12
C LYS A 306 -3.66 40.40 7.55
N THR A 307 -4.26 41.12 6.59
CA THR A 307 -5.08 42.33 6.84
C THR A 307 -6.50 42.06 6.36
N GLY A 308 -7.49 42.30 7.22
CA GLY A 308 -8.89 41.98 6.94
C GLY A 308 -9.79 41.97 8.17
N ILE A 309 -11.05 41.56 7.96
CA ILE A 309 -12.04 41.45 9.04
C ILE A 309 -12.36 39.96 9.27
N LEU A 310 -12.18 39.53 10.51
CA LEU A 310 -12.66 38.27 11.06
C LEU A 310 -14.04 38.49 11.69
N ARG A 311 -15.09 37.93 11.08
CA ARG A 311 -16.45 37.92 11.62
C ARG A 311 -16.66 36.65 12.43
N LEU A 312 -17.35 36.76 13.55
CA LEU A 312 -17.75 35.65 14.41
C LEU A 312 -19.26 35.71 14.65
N GLU A 313 -19.91 34.55 14.57
CA GLU A 313 -21.36 34.40 14.71
C GLU A 313 -21.67 33.30 15.75
N MET A 314 -22.46 33.65 16.76
CA MET A 314 -22.91 32.71 17.80
C MET A 314 -24.42 32.91 18.04
N GLY A 315 -25.23 32.04 17.43
CA GLY A 315 -26.69 32.17 17.47
C GLY A 315 -27.17 33.44 16.75
N ALA A 316 -27.75 34.38 17.49
CA ALA A 316 -28.12 35.71 16.98
C ALA A 316 -27.04 36.80 17.23
N GLY A 317 -25.98 36.45 17.96
CA GLY A 317 -24.88 37.38 18.28
C GLY A 317 -23.85 37.41 17.16
N HIS A 318 -23.43 38.63 16.79
CA HIS A 318 -22.42 38.87 15.76
C HIS A 318 -21.27 39.67 16.37
N ALA A 319 -20.05 39.41 15.93
CA ALA A 319 -18.87 40.13 16.34
C ALA A 319 -17.87 40.26 15.20
N GLU A 320 -17.05 41.30 15.25
CA GLU A 320 -16.02 41.57 14.25
C GLU A 320 -14.68 41.88 14.92
N ILE A 321 -13.61 41.36 14.31
CA ILE A 321 -12.22 41.69 14.64
C ILE A 321 -11.52 42.19 13.39
N GLY A 322 -11.06 43.43 13.46
CA GLY A 322 -10.22 44.03 12.42
C GLY A 322 -8.76 43.72 12.67
N ILE A 323 -8.11 43.13 11.69
CA ILE A 323 -6.70 42.71 11.72
C ILE A 323 -5.93 43.50 10.66
N ASP A 324 -4.76 44.01 11.04
CA ASP A 324 -3.84 44.69 10.13
C ASP A 324 -2.41 44.21 10.33
N GLY A 325 -1.80 43.68 9.26
CA GLY A 325 -0.45 43.12 9.30
C GLY A 325 -0.30 41.94 10.27
N GLY A 326 -1.40 41.24 10.56
CA GLY A 326 -1.45 40.17 11.56
C GLY A 326 -1.76 40.61 12.99
N GLU A 327 -1.86 41.90 13.27
CA GLU A 327 -2.21 42.43 14.61
C GLU A 327 -3.68 42.82 14.69
N VAL A 328 -4.31 42.55 15.82
CA VAL A 328 -5.67 43.00 16.12
C VAL A 328 -5.67 44.50 16.37
N ARG A 329 -6.41 45.23 15.54
CA ARG A 329 -6.56 46.69 15.62
C ARG A 329 -7.96 47.12 16.00
N GLN A 330 -8.97 46.29 15.75
CA GLN A 330 -10.36 46.57 16.06
C GLN A 330 -11.03 45.32 16.60
N ALA A 331 -11.95 45.49 17.55
CA ALA A 331 -12.80 44.41 18.06
C ALA A 331 -14.15 45.01 18.47
N SER A 332 -15.25 44.34 18.13
CA SER A 332 -16.59 44.76 18.51
C SER A 332 -17.56 43.59 18.54
N ILE A 333 -18.51 43.64 19.47
CA ILE A 333 -19.65 42.72 19.55
C ILE A 333 -20.93 43.53 19.31
N ASP A 334 -21.83 43.05 18.46
CA ASP A 334 -23.09 43.72 18.16
C ASP A 334 -23.96 43.83 19.42
N GLY A 335 -24.40 45.05 19.72
CA GLY A 335 -25.13 45.36 20.96
C GLY A 335 -24.27 45.26 22.24
N GLY A 336 -22.95 45.07 22.12
CA GLY A 336 -22.01 44.88 23.22
C GLY A 336 -20.85 45.89 23.23
N PRO A 337 -19.76 45.58 23.97
CA PRO A 337 -18.60 46.46 24.08
C PRO A 337 -17.79 46.53 22.77
N LYS A 338 -16.86 47.51 22.72
CA LYS A 338 -15.89 47.70 21.63
C LYS A 338 -14.47 47.79 22.20
N GLY A 339 -13.47 47.55 21.36
CA GLY A 339 -12.06 47.61 21.74
C GLY A 339 -11.60 46.40 22.55
N GLU A 340 -10.63 46.60 23.43
CA GLU A 340 -10.01 45.50 24.20
C GLU A 340 -11.02 44.74 25.08
N GLU A 341 -12.03 45.42 25.62
CA GLU A 341 -13.11 44.76 26.38
C GLU A 341 -13.90 43.77 25.50
N ALA A 342 -14.18 44.13 24.25
CA ALA A 342 -14.81 43.22 23.29
C ALA A 342 -13.88 42.04 22.96
N PHE A 343 -12.58 42.30 22.82
CA PHE A 343 -11.59 41.26 22.58
C PHE A 343 -11.55 40.22 23.71
N TYR A 344 -11.49 40.65 24.97
CA TYR A 344 -11.46 39.73 26.12
C TYR A 344 -12.74 38.89 26.21
N GLN A 345 -13.90 39.46 25.90
CA GLN A 345 -15.15 38.70 25.84
C GLN A 345 -15.14 37.65 24.73
N LEU A 346 -14.63 38.02 23.54
CA LEU A 346 -14.49 37.10 22.41
C LEU A 346 -13.47 35.99 22.67
N ALA A 347 -12.38 36.29 23.40
CA ALA A 347 -11.40 35.29 23.82
C ALA A 347 -12.02 34.20 24.73
N GLY A 348 -13.09 34.54 25.45
CA GLY A 348 -13.87 33.59 26.25
C GLY A 348 -14.83 32.70 25.44
N TRP A 349 -15.07 32.98 24.15
CA TRP A 349 -16.02 32.22 23.35
C TRP A 349 -15.47 30.83 23.00
N ARG A 350 -16.28 29.80 23.27
CA ARG A 350 -15.92 28.38 23.01
C ARG A 350 -16.67 27.76 21.83
N SER A 351 -17.62 28.49 21.24
CA SER A 351 -18.45 28.02 20.13
C SER A 351 -18.98 29.20 19.34
N ALA A 352 -18.52 29.37 18.11
CA ALA A 352 -18.99 30.36 17.14
C ALA A 352 -18.52 29.94 15.75
N THR A 353 -19.30 30.21 14.70
CA THR A 353 -18.78 30.15 13.33
C THR A 353 -17.99 31.42 13.04
N PHE A 354 -16.91 31.32 12.28
CA PHE A 354 -16.13 32.49 11.90
C PHE A 354 -15.80 32.50 10.42
N GLY A 355 -15.60 33.70 9.89
CA GLY A 355 -15.18 33.95 8.52
C GLY A 355 -14.29 35.18 8.44
N PHE A 356 -13.12 35.03 7.85
CA PHE A 356 -12.17 36.09 7.57
C PHE A 356 -12.25 36.49 6.10
N SER A 357 -12.35 37.79 5.87
CA SER A 357 -12.34 38.39 4.55
C SER A 357 -11.20 39.41 4.47
N SER A 358 -10.37 39.29 3.43
CA SER A 358 -9.29 40.26 3.21
C SER A 358 -9.88 41.54 2.65
N GLN A 359 -9.76 42.62 3.42
CA GLN A 359 -10.21 43.96 3.06
C GLN A 359 -9.48 45.00 3.91
N PRO A 360 -9.33 46.25 3.42
CA PRO A 360 -8.76 47.33 4.23
C PRO A 360 -9.63 47.61 5.47
N LEU A 361 -8.99 47.79 6.62
CA LEU A 361 -9.69 48.26 7.82
C LEU A 361 -10.15 49.71 7.63
N LYS A 362 -11.37 50.00 8.10
CA LYS A 362 -11.95 51.34 8.08
C LYS A 362 -12.04 51.89 9.50
N GLY A 363 -11.73 53.17 9.67
CA GLY A 363 -11.80 53.85 10.96
C GLY A 363 -10.56 53.63 11.84
N PRO A 364 -10.51 54.28 13.01
CA PRO A 364 -9.35 54.24 13.91
C PRO A 364 -9.22 52.87 14.60
N ALA A 365 -8.02 52.54 15.07
CA ALA A 365 -7.80 51.38 15.92
C ALA A 365 -8.52 51.54 17.26
N THR A 366 -9.26 50.51 17.68
CA THR A 366 -9.93 50.44 18.99
C THR A 366 -9.22 49.47 19.95
N VAL A 367 -8.24 48.73 19.45
CA VAL A 367 -7.33 47.87 20.21
C VAL A 367 -5.92 48.41 20.02
N THR A 368 -5.27 48.80 21.12
CA THR A 368 -3.95 49.44 21.08
C THR A 368 -2.84 48.54 21.61
N SER A 369 -3.19 47.58 22.47
CA SER A 369 -2.27 46.58 22.99
C SER A 369 -1.86 45.57 21.90
N PRO A 370 -0.63 45.04 21.93
CA PRO A 370 -0.23 43.96 21.02
C PRO A 370 -1.08 42.70 21.23
N THR A 371 -1.31 41.94 20.17
CA THR A 371 -2.28 40.83 20.17
C THR A 371 -1.91 39.70 21.13
N MET A 372 -0.62 39.35 21.23
CA MET A 372 -0.17 38.21 22.05
C MET A 372 -0.36 38.43 23.57
N PRO A 373 0.00 39.59 24.16
CA PRO A 373 -0.33 39.91 25.54
C PRO A 373 -1.82 39.86 25.87
N LEU A 374 -2.70 40.12 24.90
CA LEU A 374 -4.15 40.08 25.11
C LEU A 374 -4.69 38.63 25.20
N LEU A 375 -3.93 37.64 24.72
CA LEU A 375 -4.29 36.22 24.72
C LEU A 375 -3.76 35.44 25.95
N MET A 376 -3.03 36.09 26.85
CA MET A 376 -2.39 35.48 28.03
C MET A 376 -3.22 35.57 29.30
#